data_AF-A0A537SCP3-F1
#
_entry.id   AF-A0A537SCP3-F1
#
_cell.length_a   1.000
_cell.length_b   1.000
_cell.length_c   1.000
_cell.angle_alpha   90.00
_cell.angle_beta   90.00
_cell.angle_gamma   90.00
#
_symmetry.space_group_name_H-M   'P 1'
#
loop_
_entity.id
_entity.type
_entity.pdbx_description
1 polymer ?
#
loop_
_entity_poly.entity_id
_entity_poly.type
_entity_poly.pdbx_seq_one_letter_code
_entity_poly.pdbx_strand_id
1 'polypeptide(L)'
;MFLRILDRLEELLIASLMAAATFIIFLAVMHRYLISVPLLYPLLFPIHLSWAQELCIYMFVWVAKFGAAYGVRTGIHVGVDVLVNQLKPPWRKLVVLFGLFCGA
;
A
#
# COMPACT_ATOMS: atom_id res chain seq x y z
N MET A 1 14.13 20.92 -11.48
CA MET A 1 14.68 19.62 -11.94
C MET A 1 14.81 18.62 -10.79
N PHE A 2 15.46 19.00 -9.68
CA PHE A 2 15.60 18.15 -8.48
C PHE A 2 14.27 17.61 -7.90
N LEU A 3 13.25 18.47 -7.77
CA LEU A 3 11.93 18.07 -7.24
C LEU A 3 11.25 16.98 -8.09
N ARG A 4 11.36 17.05 -9.42
CA ARG A 4 10.79 16.02 -10.32
C ARG A 4 11.50 14.67 -10.20
N ILE A 5 12.80 14.68 -9.93
CA ILE A 5 13.57 13.46 -9.70
C ILE A 5 13.14 12.85 -8.36
N LEU A 6 12.99 13.68 -7.33
CA LEU A 6 12.51 13.25 -6.02
C LEU A 6 11.10 12.65 -6.10
N ASP A 7 10.17 13.29 -6.81
CA ASP A 7 8.81 12.76 -7.00
C ASP A 7 8.82 11.38 -7.69
N ARG A 8 9.66 11.20 -8.71
CA ARG A 8 9.81 9.90 -9.39
C ARG A 8 10.44 8.83 -8.50
N LEU A 9 11.40 9.22 -7.65
CA LEU A 9 12.02 8.32 -6.69
C LEU A 9 11.03 7.92 -5.59
N GLU A 10 10.22 8.85 -5.08
CA GLU A 10 9.14 8.58 -4.12
C GLU A 10 8.11 7.60 -4.70
N GLU A 11 7.65 7.85 -5.93
CA GLU A 11 6.71 6.99 -6.66
C GLU A 11 7.29 5.58 -6.89
N LEU A 12 8.54 5.49 -7.35
CA LEU A 12 9.24 4.22 -7.55
C LEU A 12 9.44 3.46 -6.23
N LEU A 13 9.78 4.17 -5.15
CA LEU A 13 9.98 3.57 -3.83
C LEU A 13 8.67 3.00 -3.29
N ILE A 14 7.56 3.75 -3.37
CA ILE A 14 6.25 3.25 -2.94
C ILE A 14 5.82 2.04 -3.78
N ALA A 15 5.94 2.11 -5.11
CA ALA A 15 5.55 1.04 -6.00
C ALA A 15 6.40 -0.23 -5.78
N SER A 16 7.72 -0.08 -5.64
CA SER A 16 8.64 -1.20 -5.41
C SER A 16 8.42 -1.86 -4.04
N LEU A 17 8.23 -1.06 -2.98
CA LEU A 17 7.91 -1.60 -1.66
C LEU A 17 6.58 -2.36 -1.65
N MET A 18 5.56 -1.85 -2.34
CA MET A 18 4.26 -2.50 -2.41
C MET A 18 4.30 -3.80 -3.23
N ALA A 19 4.99 -3.81 -4.36
CA ALA A 19 5.19 -5.01 -5.17
C ALA A 19 6.02 -6.07 -4.41
N ALA A 20 7.08 -5.65 -3.72
CA ALA A 20 7.92 -6.57 -2.97
C ALA A 20 7.19 -7.13 -1.73
N ALA A 21 6.45 -6.30 -0.98
CA ALA A 21 5.65 -6.75 0.16
C ALA A 21 4.58 -7.80 -0.24
N THR A 22 3.87 -7.55 -1.34
CA THR A 22 2.87 -8.50 -1.86
C THR A 22 3.52 -9.81 -2.31
N PHE A 23 4.64 -9.76 -3.02
CA PHE A 23 5.37 -10.94 -3.43
C PHE A 23 5.91 -11.77 -2.25
N ILE A 24 6.49 -11.11 -1.24
CA ILE A 24 7.04 -11.77 -0.05
C ILE A 24 5.95 -12.50 0.72
N ILE A 25 4.81 -11.85 0.98
CA ILE A 25 3.68 -12.49 1.67
C ILE A 25 3.06 -13.60 0.84
N PHE A 26 2.95 -13.43 -0.47
CA PHE A 26 2.50 -14.50 -1.36
C PHE A 26 3.38 -15.75 -1.23
N LEU A 27 4.71 -15.58 -1.28
CA LEU A 27 5.64 -16.70 -1.08
C LEU A 27 5.54 -17.32 0.31
N ALA A 28 5.40 -16.51 1.36
CA ALA A 28 5.24 -17.00 2.73
C ALA A 28 3.95 -17.84 2.89
N VAL A 29 2.85 -17.39 2.29
CA VAL A 29 1.58 -18.12 2.29
C VAL A 29 1.68 -19.41 1.48
N MET A 30 2.29 -19.36 0.29
CA MET A 30 2.52 -20.54 -0.55
C MET A 30 3.37 -21.58 0.19
N HIS A 31 4.49 -21.18 0.78
CA HIS A 31 5.38 -22.06 1.56
C HIS A 31 4.63 -22.73 2.72
N ARG A 32 3.81 -21.97 3.46
CA ARG A 32 2.99 -22.49 4.56
C ARG A 32 2.08 -23.63 4.12
N TYR A 33 1.41 -23.47 2.98
CA TYR A 33 0.47 -24.49 2.47
C TYR A 33 1.18 -25.63 1.73
N LEU A 34 2.29 -25.38 1.05
CA LEU A 34 3.04 -26.42 0.34
C LEU A 34 3.78 -27.37 1.29
N ILE A 35 4.18 -26.93 2.48
CA ILE A 35 4.74 -27.83 3.51
C ILE A 35 3.76 -28.95 3.87
N SER A 36 2.45 -28.72 3.76
CA SER A 36 1.43 -29.75 4.02
C SER A 36 1.40 -30.86 2.96
N VAL A 37 2.13 -30.72 1.85
CA VAL A 37 2.22 -31.71 0.78
C VAL A 37 3.40 -32.67 1.03
N PRO A 38 3.16 -33.99 1.22
CA PRO A 38 4.22 -34.94 1.58
C PRO A 38 5.41 -34.99 0.61
N LEU A 39 5.16 -34.82 -0.69
CA LEU A 39 6.21 -34.81 -1.72
C LEU A 39 7.15 -33.61 -1.60
N LEU A 40 6.64 -32.46 -1.16
CA LEU A 40 7.37 -31.19 -1.09
C LEU A 40 8.00 -30.96 0.30
N TYR A 41 7.50 -31.65 1.32
CA TYR A 41 8.00 -31.57 2.70
C TYR A 41 9.53 -31.61 2.84
N PRO A 42 10.27 -32.61 2.28
CA PRO A 42 11.71 -32.68 2.47
C PRO A 42 12.48 -31.50 1.87
N LEU A 43 11.93 -30.85 0.84
CA LEU A 43 12.55 -29.68 0.19
C LEU A 43 12.24 -28.38 0.92
N LEU A 44 11.02 -28.25 1.45
CA LEU A 44 10.51 -26.99 2.01
C LEU A 44 10.70 -26.86 3.53
N PHE A 45 10.77 -27.98 4.25
CA PHE A 45 10.99 -28.02 5.69
C PHE A 45 12.21 -27.22 6.19
N PRO A 46 13.39 -27.26 5.55
CA PRO A 46 14.55 -26.49 6.03
C PRO A 46 14.45 -24.98 5.78
N ILE A 47 13.46 -24.51 5.02
CA ILE A 47 13.28 -23.09 4.70
C ILE A 47 12.37 -22.47 5.75
N HIS A 48 12.84 -21.43 6.44
CA HIS A 48 12.07 -20.70 7.45
C HIS A 48 11.73 -19.29 6.97
N LEU A 49 10.43 -18.99 6.86
CA LEU A 49 9.91 -17.68 6.44
C LEU A 49 9.24 -16.90 7.59
N SER A 50 9.65 -17.16 8.85
CA SER A 50 9.12 -16.46 10.02
C SER A 50 9.36 -14.95 10.00
N TRP A 51 10.42 -14.50 9.34
CA TRP A 51 10.75 -13.08 9.15
C TRP A 51 9.87 -12.36 8.12
N ALA A 52 9.18 -13.09 7.24
CA ALA A 52 8.46 -12.51 6.12
C ALA A 52 7.34 -11.56 6.58
N GLN A 53 6.66 -11.89 7.68
CA GLN A 53 5.60 -11.08 8.24
C GLN A 53 6.14 -9.76 8.82
N GLU A 54 7.18 -9.82 9.64
CA GLU A 54 7.80 -8.62 10.23
C GLU A 54 8.39 -7.71 9.17
N LEU A 55 9.09 -8.27 8.17
CA LEU A 55 9.61 -7.48 7.06
C LEU A 55 8.47 -6.79 6.29
N CYS A 56 7.37 -7.50 6.02
CA CYS A 56 6.22 -6.93 5.36
C CYS A 56 5.61 -5.77 6.15
N ILE A 57 5.51 -5.88 7.48
CA ILE A 57 5.05 -4.78 8.35
C ILE A 57 5.96 -3.56 8.20
N TYR A 58 7.29 -3.76 8.25
CA TYR A 58 8.22 -2.64 8.07
C TYR A 58 8.09 -1.99 6.68
N MET A 59 7.89 -2.77 5.63
CA MET A 59 7.65 -2.25 4.28
C MET A 59 6.35 -1.43 4.22
N PHE A 60 5.27 -1.92 4.83
CA PHE A 60 4.00 -1.18 4.91
C PHE A 60 4.11 0.12 5.70
N VAL A 61 4.88 0.16 6.79
CA VAL A 61 5.15 1.40 7.53
C VAL A 61 5.83 2.44 6.63
N TRP A 62 6.78 2.03 5.81
CA TRP A 62 7.46 2.93 4.87
C TRP A 62 6.54 3.37 3.72
N VAL A 63 5.73 2.47 3.16
CA VAL A 63 4.69 2.80 2.18
C VAL A 63 3.73 3.84 2.76
N ALA A 64 3.29 3.69 4.01
CA ALA A 64 2.39 4.63 4.66
C ALA A 64 3.03 6.02 4.86
N LYS A 65 4.29 6.07 5.31
CA LYS A 65 5.02 7.33 5.53
C LYS A 65 5.25 8.11 4.23
N PHE A 66 5.82 7.47 3.21
CA PHE A 66 6.09 8.13 1.92
C PHE A 66 4.80 8.37 1.14
N GLY A 67 3.83 7.45 1.21
CA GLY A 67 2.52 7.60 0.61
C GLY A 67 1.75 8.81 1.16
N ALA A 68 1.82 9.07 2.47
CA ALA A 68 1.22 10.26 3.07
C ALA A 68 1.87 11.56 2.54
N ALA A 69 3.20 11.61 2.45
CA ALA A 69 3.90 12.77 1.90
C ALA A 69 3.54 13.01 0.42
N TYR A 70 3.47 11.96 -0.39
CA TYR A 70 3.07 12.02 -1.80
C TYR A 70 1.60 12.47 -1.97
N GLY A 71 0.69 11.94 -1.13
CA GLY A 71 -0.73 12.32 -1.13
C GLY A 71 -0.95 13.80 -0.80
N VAL A 72 -0.24 14.33 0.19
CA VAL A 72 -0.29 15.77 0.53
C VAL A 72 0.24 16.64 -0.62
N ARG A 73 1.35 16.24 -1.27
CA ARG A 73 1.92 16.97 -2.42
C ARG A 73 1.01 17.03 -3.63
N THR A 74 0.33 15.92 -3.91
CA THR A 74 -0.61 15.83 -5.03
C THR A 74 -1.97 16.45 -4.71
N GLY A 75 -2.23 16.73 -3.42
CA GLY A 75 -3.51 17.27 -2.95
C GLY A 75 -4.64 16.24 -3.04
N ILE A 76 -4.30 14.95 -2.99
CA ILE A 76 -5.26 13.86 -3.21
C ILE A 76 -5.47 13.12 -1.89
N HIS A 77 -6.73 13.05 -1.45
CA HIS A 77 -7.18 12.08 -0.46
C HIS A 77 -7.98 11.00 -1.19
N VAL A 78 -7.27 10.05 -1.80
CA VAL A 78 -7.78 9.10 -2.82
C VAL A 78 -9.15 8.51 -2.47
N GLY A 79 -9.35 8.12 -1.20
CA GLY A 79 -10.63 7.55 -0.76
C GLY A 79 -11.81 8.54 -0.76
N VAL A 80 -11.58 9.79 -0.37
CA VAL A 80 -12.64 10.82 -0.27
C VAL A 80 -12.91 11.44 -1.64
N ASP A 81 -11.86 11.69 -2.43
CA ASP A 81 -12.00 12.31 -3.74
C ASP A 81 -12.76 11.43 -4.72
N VAL A 82 -12.50 10.11 -4.72
CA VAL A 82 -13.23 9.18 -5.60
C VAL A 82 -14.71 9.13 -5.22
N LEU A 83 -15.03 9.06 -3.92
CA LEU A 83 -16.41 9.02 -3.45
C LEU A 83 -17.14 10.31 -3.81
N VAL A 84 -16.53 11.47 -3.53
CA VAL A 84 -17.12 12.79 -3.78
C VAL A 84 -17.30 13.06 -5.27
N ASN A 85 -16.35 12.64 -6.11
CA ASN A 85 -16.43 12.82 -7.56
C ASN A 85 -17.43 11.88 -8.25
N GLN A 86 -17.82 10.76 -7.62
CA GLN A 86 -18.88 9.88 -8.12
C GLN A 86 -20.30 10.33 -7.73
N LEU A 87 -20.44 11.32 -6.84
CA LEU A 87 -21.76 11.83 -6.43
C LEU A 87 -22.40 12.72 -7.51
N LYS A 88 -23.72 12.63 -7.63
CA LYS A 88 -24.51 13.56 -8.46
C LYS A 88 -24.32 15.01 -7.96
N PRO A 89 -24.44 16.02 -8.84
CA PRO A 89 -24.17 17.43 -8.51
C PRO A 89 -24.77 17.96 -7.18
N PRO A 90 -26.03 17.66 -6.80
CA PRO A 90 -26.58 18.16 -5.54
C PRO A 90 -25.92 17.55 -4.30
N TRP A 91 -25.62 16.26 -4.33
CA TRP A 91 -25.01 15.54 -3.20
C TRP A 91 -23.53 15.92 -3.02
N ARG A 92 -22.81 16.10 -4.13
CA ARG A 92 -21.42 16.60 -4.09
C ARG A 92 -21.33 17.93 -3.36
N LYS A 93 -22.25 18.86 -3.66
CA LYS A 93 -22.26 20.19 -3.05
C LYS A 93 -22.49 20.13 -1.54
N LEU A 94 -23.39 19.28 -1.08
CA LEU A 94 -23.65 19.06 0.36
C LEU A 94 -22.42 18.48 1.07
N VAL A 95 -21.79 17.46 0.48
CA VAL A 95 -20.61 16.81 1.09
C VAL A 95 -19.42 17.77 1.16
N VAL A 96 -19.20 18.58 0.12
CA VAL A 96 -18.13 19.60 0.12
C VAL A 96 -18.43 20.69 1.15
N LEU A 97 -19.67 21.18 1.25
CA LEU A 97 -20.05 22.18 2.26
C LEU A 97 -19.84 21.64 3.67
N PHE A 98 -20.29 20.41 3.92
CA PHE A 98 -20.10 19.73 5.19
C PHE A 98 -18.61 19.59 5.54
N GLY A 99 -17.77 19.18 4.57
CA GLY A 99 -16.33 19.13 4.73
C GLY A 99 -15.73 20.46 5.18
N LEU A 100 -16.10 21.57 4.51
CA LEU A 100 -15.65 22.92 4.87
C LEU A 100 -16.08 23.32 6.30
N PHE A 101 -17.29 22.94 6.73
CA PHE A 101 -17.74 23.18 8.12
C PHE A 101 -17.00 22.35 9.17
N CYS A 102 -16.50 21.17 8.79
CA CYS A 102 -15.73 20.29 9.66
C CYS A 102 -14.23 20.63 9.71
N GLY A 103 -13.79 21.71 9.06
CA GLY A 103 -12.40 22.17 9.07
C GLY A 103 -11.52 21.59 7.95
N ALA A 104 -12.12 21.16 6.84
CA ALA A 104 -11.40 20.85 5.61
C ALA A 104 -10.92 22.11 4.87
#